data_AF-A4I785-F1
#
_entry.id   AF-A4I785-F1
#
_cell.length_a   1.000
_cell.length_b   1.000
_cell.length_c   1.000
_cell.angle_alpha   90.00
_cell.angle_beta   90.00
_cell.angle_gamma   90.00
#
_symmetry.space_group_name_H-M   'P 1'
#
loop_
_entity.id
_entity.type
_entity.pdbx_description
1 polymer ?
#
loop_
_entity_poly.entity_id
_entity_poly.type
_entity_poly.pdbx_seq_one_letter_code
_entity_poly.pdbx_strand_id
1 'polypeptide(L)'
;MPEKCIGITTVQVGHVVGRGGSTLKGIQERTGATLCIVEDGPQVKITADDAAKVAAAEAEVQKIVANQQKPDYEGPCGARLRKEADELGQKRSKLFEEATKMREAGDHEGANKLVAMAKKAGEDMKARHREAALAIAKHNNEEKGKGQNYFDMHGLHLEEAIEMLKVRMDKLEEKPVGSTTEFEVIPGAGHHSAPGTQKLRRATLEYVQLKGYLYEEVNAGAFLVKVPGLSGGVLSKPEDGDKAPTKPKESATGVANKPKALASAATSKSKGQSCCACM
;
A
#
# COMPACT_ATOMS: atom_id res chain seq x y z
N MET A 1 -8.22 -35.59 29.06
CA MET A 1 -7.79 -34.86 27.85
C MET A 1 -7.53 -33.44 28.26
N PRO A 2 -6.29 -32.92 28.11
CA PRO A 2 -6.01 -31.52 28.41
C PRO A 2 -6.92 -30.61 27.58
N GLU A 3 -7.52 -29.62 28.26
CA GLU A 3 -8.36 -28.60 27.65
C GLU A 3 -7.86 -27.20 28.02
N LYS A 4 -8.00 -26.26 27.09
CA LYS A 4 -7.67 -24.85 27.29
C LYS A 4 -8.73 -23.99 26.62
N CYS A 5 -9.19 -22.95 27.31
CA CYS A 5 -10.11 -21.95 26.76
C CYS A 5 -9.38 -20.61 26.60
N ILE A 6 -9.51 -20.00 25.42
CA ILE A 6 -8.94 -18.69 25.11
C ILE A 6 -10.09 -17.72 24.87
N GLY A 7 -10.15 -16.64 25.66
CA GLY A 7 -11.08 -15.54 25.43
C GLY A 7 -10.64 -14.70 24.23
N ILE A 8 -11.53 -14.55 23.26
CA ILE A 8 -11.34 -13.75 22.05
C ILE A 8 -12.51 -12.78 21.87
N THR A 9 -12.44 -11.88 20.89
CA THR A 9 -13.57 -11.01 20.53
C THR A 9 -14.40 -11.65 19.41
N THR A 10 -15.64 -11.20 19.23
CA THR A 10 -16.52 -11.65 18.12
C THR A 10 -15.88 -11.47 16.74
N VAL A 11 -15.08 -10.41 16.56
CA VAL A 11 -14.33 -10.17 15.32
C VAL A 11 -13.20 -11.19 15.14
N GLN A 12 -12.50 -11.52 16.22
CA GLN A 12 -11.40 -12.50 16.21
C GLN A 12 -11.91 -13.92 15.93
N VAL A 13 -13.14 -14.26 16.33
CA VAL A 13 -13.75 -15.56 16.02
C VAL A 13 -13.72 -15.82 14.51
N GLY A 14 -14.17 -14.86 13.70
CA GLY A 14 -14.18 -14.99 12.25
C GLY A 14 -12.79 -15.24 11.65
N HIS A 15 -11.74 -14.71 12.27
CA HIS A 15 -10.36 -14.89 11.82
C HIS A 15 -9.74 -16.20 12.26
N VAL A 16 -10.06 -16.68 13.47
CA VAL A 16 -9.65 -18.02 13.92
C VAL A 16 -10.33 -19.09 13.06
N VAL A 17 -11.59 -18.90 12.67
CA VAL A 17 -12.29 -19.80 11.73
C VAL A 17 -11.69 -19.70 10.32
N GLY A 18 -11.52 -18.47 9.83
CA GLY A 18 -11.14 -18.21 8.44
C GLY A 18 -12.31 -18.35 7.46
N ARG A 19 -12.10 -17.93 6.21
CA ARG A 19 -13.12 -18.10 5.15
C ARG A 19 -13.43 -19.59 4.98
N GLY A 20 -14.69 -19.97 5.23
CA GLY A 20 -15.15 -21.36 5.15
C GLY A 20 -14.53 -22.32 6.17
N GLY A 21 -13.97 -21.84 7.28
CA GLY A 21 -13.32 -22.70 8.27
C GLY A 21 -11.91 -23.16 7.90
N SER A 22 -11.30 -22.58 6.86
CA SER A 22 -9.97 -22.98 6.36
C SER A 22 -8.87 -22.82 7.41
N THR A 23 -8.85 -21.70 8.13
CA THR A 23 -7.83 -21.45 9.17
C THR A 23 -7.96 -22.44 10.31
N LEU A 24 -9.20 -22.66 10.80
CA LEU A 24 -9.46 -23.58 11.89
C LEU A 24 -9.08 -25.02 11.52
N LYS A 25 -9.47 -25.48 10.33
CA LYS A 25 -9.04 -26.80 9.81
C LYS A 25 -7.52 -26.89 9.69
N GLY A 26 -6.86 -25.87 9.15
CA GLY A 26 -5.41 -25.85 9.01
C GLY A 26 -4.64 -25.83 10.34
N ILE A 27 -5.21 -25.29 11.41
CA ILE A 27 -4.63 -25.40 12.77
C ILE A 27 -4.83 -26.81 13.31
N GLN A 28 -6.04 -27.36 13.19
CA GLN A 28 -6.34 -28.72 13.65
C GLN A 28 -5.43 -29.76 12.97
N GLU A 29 -5.19 -29.60 11.67
CA GLU A 29 -4.36 -30.51 10.88
C GLU A 29 -2.87 -30.42 11.24
N ARG A 30 -2.35 -29.20 11.48
CA ARG A 30 -0.93 -28.99 11.86
C ARG A 30 -0.62 -29.39 13.30
N THR A 31 -1.58 -29.22 14.21
CA THR A 31 -1.35 -29.42 15.66
C THR A 31 -1.89 -30.76 16.15
N GLY A 32 -2.81 -31.38 15.41
CA GLY A 32 -3.58 -32.54 15.87
C GLY A 32 -4.52 -32.23 17.04
N ALA A 33 -4.72 -30.96 17.38
CA ALA A 33 -5.68 -30.54 18.40
C ALA A 33 -7.06 -30.31 17.77
N THR A 34 -8.12 -30.54 18.52
CA THR A 34 -9.49 -30.18 18.15
C THR A 34 -9.79 -28.78 18.68
N LEU A 35 -10.25 -27.88 17.80
CA LEU A 35 -10.64 -26.51 18.14
C LEU A 35 -12.14 -26.34 17.93
N CYS A 36 -12.85 -25.93 18.99
CA CYS A 36 -14.28 -25.63 18.97
C CYS A 36 -14.52 -24.20 19.46
N ILE A 37 -15.48 -23.51 18.85
CA ILE A 37 -15.93 -22.21 19.36
C ILE A 37 -17.08 -22.47 20.33
N VAL A 38 -16.97 -21.92 21.53
CA VAL A 38 -18.03 -22.02 22.54
C VAL A 38 -19.17 -21.10 22.13
N GLU A 39 -20.41 -21.58 22.15
CA GLU A 39 -21.58 -20.78 21.74
C GLU A 39 -21.94 -19.70 22.78
N ASP A 40 -21.60 -19.94 24.05
CA ASP A 40 -21.98 -19.09 25.20
C ASP A 40 -21.05 -17.87 25.41
N GLY A 41 -20.10 -17.65 24.50
CA GLY A 41 -19.21 -16.48 24.51
C GLY A 41 -18.11 -16.61 23.46
N PRO A 42 -17.42 -15.53 23.07
CA PRO A 42 -16.36 -15.58 22.07
C PRO A 42 -15.11 -16.25 22.68
N GLN A 43 -15.17 -17.56 22.86
CA GLN A 43 -14.09 -18.37 23.41
C GLN A 43 -13.77 -19.51 22.46
N VAL A 44 -12.49 -19.76 22.26
CA VAL A 44 -12.00 -20.94 21.54
C VAL A 44 -11.59 -21.97 22.58
N LYS A 45 -12.27 -23.10 22.56
CA LYS A 45 -11.94 -24.29 23.34
C LYS A 45 -11.01 -25.17 22.50
N ILE A 46 -9.84 -25.47 23.05
CA ILE A 46 -8.81 -26.33 22.46
C ILE A 46 -8.74 -27.61 23.30
N THR A 47 -8.86 -28.76 22.64
CA THR A 47 -8.78 -30.09 23.26
C THR A 47 -7.87 -30.99 22.46
N ALA A 48 -6.95 -31.69 23.12
CA ALA A 48 -6.08 -32.68 22.47
C ALA A 48 -5.72 -33.81 23.43
N ASP A 49 -5.13 -34.86 22.89
CA ASP A 49 -4.67 -36.05 23.63
C ASP A 49 -3.42 -35.77 24.49
N ASP A 50 -2.63 -34.77 24.09
CA ASP A 50 -1.36 -34.39 24.71
C ASP A 50 -1.33 -32.88 25.01
N ALA A 51 -0.76 -32.50 26.15
CA ALA A 51 -0.60 -31.12 26.58
C ALA A 51 0.30 -30.33 25.62
N ALA A 52 1.28 -30.98 24.98
CA ALA A 52 2.13 -30.35 23.96
C ALA A 52 1.34 -29.90 22.73
N LYS A 53 0.36 -30.72 22.28
CA LYS A 53 -0.52 -30.37 21.15
C LYS A 53 -1.44 -29.19 21.49
N VAL A 54 -1.98 -29.16 22.72
CA VAL A 54 -2.78 -28.02 23.21
C VAL A 54 -1.96 -26.73 23.23
N ALA A 55 -0.72 -26.78 23.74
CA ALA A 55 0.16 -25.61 23.78
C ALA A 55 0.53 -25.11 22.37
N ALA A 56 0.77 -26.02 21.41
CA ALA A 56 1.04 -25.65 20.02
C ALA A 56 -0.17 -24.97 19.36
N ALA A 57 -1.37 -25.49 19.56
CA ALA A 57 -2.61 -24.89 19.07
C ALA A 57 -2.91 -23.55 19.75
N GLU A 58 -2.69 -23.43 21.06
CA GLU A 58 -2.81 -22.17 21.78
C GLU A 58 -1.86 -21.11 21.22
N ALA A 59 -0.60 -21.47 20.94
CA ALA A 59 0.36 -20.55 20.35
C ALA A 59 -0.05 -20.10 18.93
N GLU A 60 -0.61 -20.98 18.10
CA GLU A 60 -1.15 -20.62 16.78
C GLU A 60 -2.36 -19.67 16.89
N VAL A 61 -3.31 -19.96 17.77
CA VAL A 61 -4.50 -19.11 17.99
C VAL A 61 -4.08 -17.76 18.54
N GLN A 62 -3.18 -17.71 19.53
CA GLN A 62 -2.64 -16.46 20.07
C GLN A 62 -1.91 -15.64 19.01
N LYS A 63 -1.18 -16.27 18.08
CA LYS A 63 -0.59 -15.55 16.94
C LYS A 63 -1.65 -14.91 16.06
N ILE A 64 -2.75 -15.60 15.77
CA ILE A 64 -3.85 -15.04 14.97
C ILE A 64 -4.51 -13.87 15.70
N VAL A 65 -4.76 -14.03 17.00
CA VAL A 65 -5.34 -12.99 17.87
C VAL A 65 -4.41 -11.77 17.98
N ALA A 66 -3.10 -12.00 18.13
CA ALA A 66 -2.09 -10.93 18.21
C ALA A 66 -1.93 -10.21 16.86
N ASN A 67 -1.89 -10.95 15.75
CA ASN A 67 -1.85 -10.37 14.41
C ASN A 67 -3.10 -9.52 14.13
N GLN A 68 -4.25 -9.86 14.70
CA GLN A 68 -5.44 -9.02 14.62
C GLN A 68 -5.34 -7.74 15.45
N GLN A 69 -4.70 -7.79 16.61
CA GLN A 69 -4.46 -6.60 17.41
C GLN A 69 -3.42 -5.66 16.80
N LYS A 70 -2.49 -6.20 15.99
CA LYS A 70 -1.47 -5.40 15.31
C LYS A 70 -1.16 -5.99 13.93
N PRO A 71 -2.06 -5.79 12.95
CA PRO A 71 -1.83 -6.31 11.61
C PRO A 71 -0.67 -5.55 10.98
N ASP A 72 0.31 -6.28 10.45
CA ASP A 72 1.40 -5.68 9.68
C ASP A 72 0.84 -5.27 8.32
N TYR A 73 0.44 -4.01 8.22
CA TYR A 73 -0.01 -3.40 6.98
C TYR A 73 1.11 -2.77 6.18
N GLU A 74 2.33 -2.69 6.73
CA GLU A 74 3.43 -1.98 6.06
C GLU A 74 4.38 -2.96 5.34
N GLY A 75 4.42 -4.20 5.83
CA GLY A 75 5.36 -5.21 5.39
C GLY A 75 6.80 -4.86 5.78
N PRO A 76 7.74 -5.81 5.63
CA PRO A 76 9.12 -5.64 6.12
C PRO A 76 9.86 -4.49 5.41
N CYS A 77 9.61 -4.29 4.12
CA CYS A 77 10.23 -3.20 3.35
C CYS A 77 9.62 -1.84 3.70
N GLY A 78 8.28 -1.76 3.76
CA GLY A 78 7.57 -0.53 4.10
C GLY A 78 7.88 -0.06 5.51
N ALA A 79 7.88 -0.97 6.49
CA ALA A 79 8.21 -0.66 7.88
C ALA A 79 9.65 -0.13 8.04
N ARG A 80 10.61 -0.69 7.29
CA ARG A 80 11.99 -0.18 7.30
C ARG A 80 12.07 1.25 6.76
N LEU A 81 11.43 1.51 5.62
CA LEU A 81 11.43 2.84 5.00
C LEU A 81 10.66 3.87 5.84
N ARG A 82 9.57 3.48 6.50
CA ARG A 82 8.86 4.31 7.48
C ARG A 82 9.76 4.71 8.62
N LYS A 83 10.49 3.75 9.20
CA LYS A 83 11.44 4.04 10.28
C LYS A 83 12.52 5.04 9.85
N GLU A 84 13.11 4.87 8.65
CA GLU A 84 14.08 5.82 8.11
C GLU A 84 13.48 7.23 7.94
N ALA A 85 12.23 7.31 7.47
CA ALA A 85 11.52 8.58 7.34
C ALA A 85 11.21 9.22 8.70
N ASP A 86 10.81 8.43 9.70
CA ASP A 86 10.55 8.91 11.06
C ASP A 86 11.83 9.43 11.73
N GLU A 87 12.98 8.80 11.49
CA GLU A 87 14.28 9.29 11.95
C GLU A 87 14.63 10.66 11.34
N LEU A 88 14.31 10.89 10.06
CA LEU A 88 14.42 12.21 9.43
C LEU A 88 13.43 13.20 10.05
N GLY A 89 12.22 12.77 10.37
CA GLY A 89 11.22 13.56 11.08
C GLY A 89 11.68 14.00 12.46
N GLN A 90 12.31 13.12 13.23
CA GLN A 90 12.90 13.45 14.52
C GLN A 90 14.05 14.46 14.38
N LYS A 91 14.93 14.29 13.38
CA LYS A 91 16.00 15.26 13.09
C LYS A 91 15.42 16.63 12.74
N ARG A 92 14.37 16.67 11.90
CA ARG A 92 13.64 17.89 11.55
C ARG A 92 13.09 18.59 12.80
N SER A 93 12.40 17.85 13.69
CA SER A 93 11.82 18.42 14.91
C SER A 93 12.90 19.04 15.80
N LYS A 94 14.03 18.36 15.99
CA LYS A 94 15.17 18.89 16.76
C LYS A 94 15.72 20.19 16.17
N LEU A 95 15.90 20.24 14.85
CA LEU A 95 16.38 21.46 14.17
C LEU A 95 15.39 22.62 14.33
N PHE A 96 14.08 22.37 14.29
CA PHE A 96 13.08 23.41 14.54
C PHE A 96 13.05 23.87 15.99
N GLU A 97 13.20 22.96 16.96
CA GLU A 97 13.31 23.31 18.38
C GLU A 97 14.54 24.18 18.65
N GLU A 98 15.70 23.81 18.11
CA GLU A 98 16.94 24.59 18.21
C GLU A 98 16.81 25.95 17.52
N ALA A 99 16.21 25.99 16.32
CA ALA A 99 15.94 27.24 15.62
C ALA A 99 15.02 28.17 16.42
N THR A 100 14.03 27.62 17.12
CA THR A 100 13.11 28.38 17.96
C THR A 100 13.85 28.97 19.16
N LYS A 101 14.69 28.18 19.83
CA LYS A 101 15.55 28.65 20.93
C LYS A 101 16.50 29.76 20.50
N MET A 102 17.13 29.66 19.33
CA MET A 102 18.01 30.73 18.81
C MET A 102 17.23 32.01 18.51
N ARG A 103 16.00 31.88 17.98
CA ARG A 103 15.14 33.03 17.71
C ARG A 103 14.71 33.73 18.99
N GLU A 104 14.39 32.97 20.03
CA GLU A 104 14.06 33.48 21.37
C GLU A 104 15.27 34.16 22.04
N ALA A 105 16.48 33.67 21.78
CA ALA A 105 17.74 34.28 22.23
C ALA A 105 18.15 35.54 21.43
N GLY A 106 17.39 35.93 20.40
CA GLY A 106 17.66 37.10 19.56
C GLY A 106 18.61 36.86 18.38
N ASP A 107 19.13 35.65 18.20
CA ASP A 107 19.91 35.29 17.01
C ASP A 107 18.98 34.85 15.87
N HIS A 108 18.50 35.84 15.13
CA HIS A 108 17.65 35.61 13.96
C HIS A 108 18.39 34.97 12.78
N GLU A 109 19.70 35.21 12.62
CA GLU A 109 20.47 34.67 11.49
C GLU A 109 20.76 33.19 11.68
N GLY A 110 21.23 32.80 12.87
CA GLY A 110 21.42 31.41 13.26
C GLY A 110 20.12 30.62 13.20
N ALA A 111 19.02 31.20 13.73
CA ALA A 111 17.70 30.59 13.63
C ALA A 111 17.27 30.34 12.18
N ASN A 112 17.45 31.32 11.27
CA ASN A 112 17.07 31.15 9.87
C ASN A 112 17.89 30.07 9.16
N LYS A 113 19.19 29.93 9.48
CA LYS A 113 20.04 28.84 8.97
C LYS A 113 19.52 27.47 9.42
N LEU A 114 19.20 27.32 10.70
CA LEU A 114 18.63 26.08 11.23
C LEU A 114 17.24 25.79 10.64
N VAL A 115 16.39 26.80 10.44
CA VAL A 115 15.10 26.63 9.74
C VAL A 115 15.31 26.14 8.31
N ALA A 116 16.28 26.66 7.57
CA ALA A 116 16.58 26.20 6.23
C ALA A 116 17.02 24.73 6.22
N MET A 117 17.86 24.32 7.18
CA MET A 117 18.25 22.92 7.36
C MET A 117 17.05 22.03 7.74
N ALA A 118 16.17 22.52 8.62
CA ALA A 118 14.97 21.81 9.05
C ALA A 118 13.96 21.63 7.91
N LYS A 119 13.83 22.63 7.03
CA LYS A 119 13.02 22.54 5.80
C LYS A 119 13.56 21.47 4.86
N LYS A 120 14.88 21.47 4.60
CA LYS A 120 15.53 20.44 3.78
C LYS A 120 15.34 19.04 4.36
N ALA A 121 15.56 18.87 5.68
CA ALA A 121 15.28 17.60 6.35
C ALA A 121 13.80 17.17 6.23
N GLY A 122 12.88 18.14 6.19
CA GLY A 122 11.47 17.89 5.92
C GLY A 122 11.16 17.45 4.49
N GLU A 123 11.89 17.96 3.49
CA GLU A 123 11.79 17.49 2.10
C GLU A 123 12.31 16.06 1.98
N ASP A 124 13.48 15.77 2.58
CA ASP A 124 14.07 14.42 2.61
C ASP A 124 13.13 13.42 3.32
N MET A 125 12.52 13.83 4.44
CA MET A 125 11.51 13.04 5.17
C MET A 125 10.29 12.73 4.28
N LYS A 126 9.75 13.74 3.58
CA LYS A 126 8.61 13.55 2.66
C LYS A 126 8.97 12.60 1.52
N ALA A 127 10.16 12.73 0.93
CA ALA A 127 10.63 11.84 -0.12
C ALA A 127 10.70 10.38 0.38
N ARG A 128 11.25 10.15 1.58
CA ARG A 128 11.32 8.80 2.18
C ARG A 128 9.96 8.24 2.56
N HIS A 129 9.05 9.07 3.06
CA HIS A 129 7.66 8.63 3.27
C HIS A 129 6.97 8.27 1.96
N ARG A 130 7.22 8.99 0.86
CA ARG A 130 6.71 8.64 -0.47
C ARG A 130 7.25 7.31 -0.97
N GLU A 131 8.55 7.04 -0.78
CA GLU A 131 9.15 5.73 -1.08
C GLU A 131 8.53 4.62 -0.22
N ALA A 132 8.37 4.86 1.08
CA ALA A 132 7.72 3.92 1.99
C ALA A 132 6.28 3.62 1.55
N ALA A 133 5.51 4.66 1.22
CA ALA A 133 4.13 4.53 0.76
C ALA A 133 4.03 3.63 -0.48
N LEU A 134 4.95 3.78 -1.45
CA LEU A 134 4.97 2.94 -2.65
C LEU A 134 5.26 1.48 -2.31
N ALA A 135 6.20 1.21 -1.40
CA ALA A 135 6.51 -0.14 -0.94
C ALA A 135 5.32 -0.78 -0.21
N ILE A 136 4.68 -0.03 0.68
CA ILE A 136 3.48 -0.45 1.42
C ILE A 136 2.33 -0.73 0.47
N ALA A 137 2.06 0.19 -0.46
CA ALA A 137 0.99 0.02 -1.44
C ALA A 137 1.25 -1.18 -2.36
N LYS A 138 2.50 -1.44 -2.73
CA LYS A 138 2.87 -2.62 -3.52
C LYS A 138 2.59 -3.91 -2.74
N HIS A 139 3.04 -3.98 -1.49
CA HIS A 139 2.80 -5.11 -0.60
C HIS A 139 1.30 -5.39 -0.40
N ASN A 140 0.52 -4.34 -0.14
CA ASN A 140 -0.90 -4.49 0.17
C ASN A 140 -1.78 -4.78 -1.05
N ASN A 141 -1.34 -4.43 -2.25
CA ASN A 141 -2.17 -4.50 -3.45
C ASN A 141 -1.65 -5.47 -4.50
N GLU A 142 -0.41 -5.29 -4.96
CA GLU A 142 0.14 -6.10 -6.05
C GLU A 142 0.42 -7.54 -5.59
N GLU A 143 0.96 -7.71 -4.39
CA GLU A 143 1.29 -9.05 -3.85
C GLU A 143 0.04 -9.86 -3.45
N LYS A 144 -1.12 -9.20 -3.24
CA LYS A 144 -2.39 -9.88 -2.97
C LYS A 144 -3.08 -10.43 -4.24
N GLY A 145 -2.56 -10.12 -5.44
CA GLY A 145 -3.08 -10.68 -6.70
C GLY A 145 -4.50 -10.25 -7.09
N LYS A 146 -5.05 -9.20 -6.45
CA LYS A 146 -6.41 -8.70 -6.71
C LYS A 146 -6.53 -7.76 -7.92
N GLY A 147 -5.42 -7.49 -8.61
CA GLY A 147 -5.39 -6.66 -9.81
C GLY A 147 -5.62 -5.16 -9.54
N GLN A 148 -5.99 -4.43 -10.60
CA GLN A 148 -6.11 -2.96 -10.54
C GLN A 148 -7.41 -2.46 -9.90
N ASN A 149 -8.40 -3.34 -9.76
CA ASN A 149 -9.73 -3.03 -9.23
C ASN A 149 -9.79 -3.12 -7.69
N TYR A 150 -8.65 -3.23 -7.03
CA TYR A 150 -8.53 -3.33 -5.58
C TYR A 150 -7.51 -2.34 -5.07
N PHE A 151 -7.87 -1.60 -4.01
CA PHE A 151 -6.98 -0.70 -3.33
C PHE A 151 -7.14 -0.73 -1.81
N ASP A 152 -6.17 -1.34 -1.15
CA ASP A 152 -5.96 -1.30 0.28
C ASP A 152 -5.02 -0.15 0.64
N MET A 153 -5.54 0.78 1.45
CA MET A 153 -4.86 2.00 1.91
C MET A 153 -4.33 1.87 3.34
N HIS A 154 -4.43 0.69 3.97
CA HIS A 154 -3.86 0.52 5.31
C HIS A 154 -2.34 0.78 5.29
N GLY A 155 -1.83 1.41 6.36
CA GLY A 155 -0.42 1.80 6.49
C GLY A 155 -0.01 3.04 5.70
N LEU A 156 -0.89 3.61 4.87
CA LEU A 156 -0.63 4.85 4.15
C LEU A 156 -1.04 6.08 4.96
N HIS A 157 -0.27 7.16 4.86
CA HIS A 157 -0.69 8.44 5.38
C HIS A 157 -1.76 9.07 4.49
N LEU A 158 -2.56 9.98 5.05
CA LEU A 158 -3.71 10.58 4.37
C LEU A 158 -3.40 11.13 2.97
N GLU A 159 -2.37 11.97 2.86
CA GLU A 159 -1.99 12.60 1.60
C GLU A 159 -1.51 11.58 0.56
N GLU A 160 -0.67 10.63 0.98
CA GLU A 160 -0.13 9.56 0.14
C GLU A 160 -1.25 8.67 -0.41
N ALA A 161 -2.19 8.30 0.47
CA ALA A 161 -3.28 7.40 0.13
C ALA A 161 -4.24 8.04 -0.88
N ILE A 162 -4.57 9.32 -0.70
CA ILE A 162 -5.42 10.06 -1.63
C ILE A 162 -4.72 10.32 -2.97
N GLU A 163 -3.41 10.61 -2.97
CA GLU A 163 -2.63 10.73 -4.22
C GLU A 163 -2.66 9.40 -5.01
N MET A 164 -2.45 8.27 -4.34
CA MET A 164 -2.51 6.95 -4.98
C MET A 164 -3.92 6.56 -5.42
N LEU A 165 -4.95 6.96 -4.67
CA LEU A 165 -6.36 6.76 -5.03
C LEU A 165 -6.66 7.44 -6.36
N LYS A 166 -6.27 8.71 -6.50
CA LYS A 166 -6.44 9.50 -7.73
C LYS A 166 -5.81 8.79 -8.93
N VAL A 167 -4.53 8.42 -8.81
CA VAL A 167 -3.81 7.73 -9.89
C VAL A 167 -4.46 6.40 -10.28
N ARG A 168 -4.99 5.63 -9.32
CA ARG A 168 -5.71 4.39 -9.62
C ARG A 168 -7.04 4.66 -10.30
N MET A 169 -7.80 5.65 -9.84
CA MET A 169 -9.09 5.99 -10.42
C MET A 169 -8.94 6.53 -11.85
N ASP A 170 -7.93 7.38 -12.11
CA ASP A 170 -7.64 7.87 -13.45
C ASP A 170 -7.37 6.71 -14.43
N LYS A 171 -6.63 5.67 -14.02
CA LYS A 171 -6.41 4.45 -14.82
C LYS A 171 -7.68 3.64 -15.07
N LEU A 172 -8.63 3.67 -14.13
CA LEU A 172 -9.93 3.01 -14.31
C LEU A 172 -10.85 3.81 -15.25
N GLU A 173 -10.76 5.14 -15.21
CA GLU A 173 -11.45 6.07 -16.11
C GLU A 173 -10.94 5.94 -17.57
N GLU A 174 -9.68 5.53 -17.79
CA GLU A 174 -9.13 5.27 -19.13
C GLU A 174 -9.76 4.07 -19.87
N LYS A 175 -10.63 3.31 -19.22
CA LYS A 175 -11.36 2.20 -19.86
C LYS A 175 -12.43 2.73 -20.85
N PRO A 176 -12.82 1.92 -21.85
CA PRO A 176 -13.75 2.35 -22.89
C PRO A 176 -15.10 2.77 -22.32
N VAL A 177 -15.70 3.81 -22.94
CA VAL A 177 -17.06 4.29 -22.62
C VAL A 177 -18.06 3.13 -22.66
N GLY A 178 -18.85 2.99 -21.60
CA GLY A 178 -19.83 1.92 -21.41
C GLY A 178 -19.35 0.76 -20.54
N SER A 179 -18.04 0.67 -20.26
CA SER A 179 -17.54 -0.23 -19.22
C SER A 179 -17.73 0.39 -17.84
N THR A 180 -18.27 -0.38 -16.90
CA THR A 180 -18.31 -0.01 -15.48
C THR A 180 -17.39 -0.95 -14.73
N THR A 181 -16.40 -0.40 -14.03
CA THR A 181 -15.52 -1.19 -13.17
C THR A 181 -15.94 -1.05 -11.72
N GLU A 182 -16.10 -2.19 -11.05
CA GLU A 182 -16.24 -2.22 -9.60
C GLU A 182 -14.86 -2.12 -8.96
N PHE A 183 -14.61 -1.02 -8.25
CA PHE A 183 -13.34 -0.71 -7.60
C PHE A 183 -13.49 -0.82 -6.08
N GLU A 184 -12.87 -1.84 -5.49
CA GLU A 184 -12.90 -2.09 -4.05
C GLU A 184 -11.81 -1.24 -3.36
N VAL A 185 -12.21 -0.28 -2.53
CA VAL A 185 -11.32 0.62 -1.78
C VAL A 185 -11.44 0.34 -0.29
N ILE A 186 -10.31 0.12 0.37
CA ILE A 186 -10.22 -0.18 1.81
C ILE A 186 -9.41 0.92 2.51
N PRO A 187 -10.05 2.03 2.94
CA PRO A 187 -9.39 3.08 3.72
C PRO A 187 -9.12 2.69 5.17
N GLY A 188 -9.69 1.57 5.63
CA GLY A 188 -9.54 1.03 6.97
C GLY A 188 -10.63 1.49 7.93
N ALA A 189 -11.03 0.57 8.81
CA ALA A 189 -12.15 0.75 9.74
C ALA A 189 -11.79 1.66 10.94
N GLY A 190 -10.53 2.06 11.09
CA GLY A 190 -10.09 2.96 12.15
C GLY A 190 -10.20 2.38 13.56
N HIS A 191 -10.11 1.06 13.73
CA HIS A 191 -10.18 0.41 15.06
C HIS A 191 -9.12 0.88 16.06
N HIS A 192 -8.03 1.51 15.58
CA HIS A 192 -6.97 2.10 16.41
C HIS A 192 -6.99 3.63 16.43
N SER A 193 -7.89 4.25 15.67
CA SER A 193 -8.09 5.69 15.65
C SER A 193 -9.24 6.02 16.59
N ALA A 194 -9.13 7.09 17.38
CA ALA A 194 -10.23 7.53 18.24
C ALA A 194 -11.53 7.69 17.41
N PRO A 195 -12.72 7.39 17.96
CA PRO A 195 -14.00 7.55 17.26
C PRO A 195 -14.08 8.94 16.61
N GLY A 196 -14.32 9.00 15.30
CA GLY A 196 -14.36 10.26 14.53
C GLY A 196 -13.04 10.75 13.91
N THR A 197 -11.90 10.09 14.17
CA THR A 197 -10.61 10.42 13.54
C THR A 197 -10.26 9.55 12.31
N GLN A 198 -11.26 8.90 11.71
CA GLN A 198 -11.13 8.16 10.45
C GLN A 198 -10.95 9.13 9.25
N LYS A 199 -9.86 9.90 9.27
CA LYS A 199 -9.55 10.93 8.26
C LYS A 199 -9.47 10.32 6.86
N LEU A 200 -8.88 9.13 6.74
CA LEU A 200 -8.76 8.38 5.48
C LEU A 200 -10.12 8.00 4.91
N ARG A 201 -11.02 7.42 5.73
CA ARG A 201 -12.38 7.07 5.31
C ARG A 201 -13.13 8.29 4.79
N ARG A 202 -13.11 9.39 5.56
CA ARG A 202 -13.81 10.63 5.18
C ARG A 202 -13.26 11.23 3.89
N ALA A 203 -11.94 11.37 3.78
CA ALA A 203 -11.32 11.94 2.58
C ALA A 203 -11.55 11.09 1.32
N THR A 204 -11.60 9.76 1.47
CA THR A 204 -11.92 8.85 0.37
C THR A 204 -13.34 9.07 -0.12
N LEU A 205 -14.32 9.14 0.79
CA LEU A 205 -15.72 9.39 0.45
C LEU A 205 -15.92 10.77 -0.17
N GLU A 206 -15.31 11.81 0.39
CA GLU A 206 -15.34 13.17 -0.17
C GLU A 206 -14.81 13.18 -1.61
N TYR A 207 -13.73 12.46 -1.89
CA TYR A 207 -13.16 12.37 -3.24
C TYR A 207 -14.08 11.62 -4.22
N VAL A 208 -14.67 10.50 -3.80
CA VAL A 208 -15.60 9.71 -4.62
C VAL A 208 -16.87 10.50 -4.93
N GLN A 209 -17.42 11.21 -3.93
CA GLN A 209 -18.60 12.07 -4.09
C GLN A 209 -18.30 13.25 -5.01
N LEU A 210 -17.11 13.87 -4.90
CA LEU A 210 -16.69 14.97 -5.77
C LEU A 210 -16.64 14.53 -7.25
N LYS A 211 -16.21 13.29 -7.52
CA LYS A 211 -16.21 12.70 -8.87
C LYS A 211 -17.61 12.31 -9.37
N GLY A 212 -18.60 12.23 -8.48
CA GLY A 212 -19.98 11.85 -8.82
C GLY A 212 -20.16 10.35 -9.07
N TYR A 213 -19.28 9.50 -8.55
CA TYR A 213 -19.39 8.05 -8.72
C TYR A 213 -20.28 7.41 -7.67
N LEU A 214 -21.00 6.36 -8.09
CA LEU A 214 -21.80 5.54 -7.19
C LEU A 214 -20.87 4.68 -6.33
N TYR A 215 -21.17 4.57 -5.04
CA TYR A 215 -20.45 3.69 -4.14
C TYR A 215 -21.42 2.94 -3.22
N GLU A 216 -21.02 1.72 -2.86
CA GLU A 216 -21.72 0.87 -1.90
C GLU A 216 -20.76 0.53 -0.76
N GLU A 217 -21.24 0.57 0.49
CA GLU A 217 -20.44 0.16 1.64
C GLU A 217 -20.57 -1.35 1.83
N VAL A 218 -19.48 -2.08 1.59
CA VAL A 218 -19.47 -3.55 1.70
C VAL A 218 -19.30 -3.96 3.17
N ASN A 219 -18.46 -3.24 3.91
CA ASN A 219 -18.28 -3.40 5.35
C ASN A 219 -17.78 -2.08 5.96
N ALA A 220 -17.70 -2.02 7.29
CA ALA A 220 -17.34 -0.80 8.04
C ALA A 220 -15.97 -0.16 7.67
N GLY A 221 -15.15 -0.80 6.84
CA GLY A 221 -13.87 -0.29 6.38
C GLY A 221 -13.61 -0.43 4.87
N ALA A 222 -14.59 -0.84 4.06
CA ALA A 222 -14.44 -1.10 2.64
C ALA A 222 -15.63 -0.60 1.82
N PHE A 223 -15.32 0.07 0.71
CA PHE A 223 -16.29 0.60 -0.25
C PHE A 223 -16.09 -0.04 -1.62
N LEU A 224 -17.18 -0.29 -2.32
CA LEU A 224 -17.18 -0.68 -3.72
C LEU A 224 -17.64 0.53 -4.55
N VAL A 225 -16.72 1.13 -5.29
CA VAL A 225 -16.98 2.30 -6.13
C VAL A 225 -17.18 1.85 -7.57
N LYS A 226 -18.28 2.26 -8.19
CA LYS A 226 -18.57 2.01 -9.60
C LYS A 226 -17.96 3.12 -10.44
N VAL A 227 -16.81 2.85 -11.04
CA VAL A 227 -16.08 3.81 -11.89
C VAL A 227 -16.45 3.57 -13.35
N PRO A 228 -17.09 4.54 -14.04
CA PRO A 228 -17.36 4.44 -15.47
C PRO A 228 -16.07 4.70 -16.27
N GLY A 229 -15.89 3.95 -17.36
CA GLY A 229 -14.89 4.26 -18.37
C GLY A 229 -15.28 5.53 -19.13
N LEU A 230 -14.36 6.48 -19.22
CA LEU A 230 -14.53 7.79 -19.87
C LEU A 230 -13.64 7.95 -21.11
N SER A 231 -12.73 7.03 -21.37
CA SER A 231 -11.93 7.05 -22.59
C SER A 231 -12.84 6.79 -23.78
N GLY A 232 -13.11 7.86 -24.53
CA GLY A 232 -13.63 7.82 -25.88
C GLY A 232 -12.63 7.09 -26.77
N GLY A 233 -12.61 5.77 -26.67
CA GLY A 233 -11.86 4.93 -27.57
C GLY A 233 -12.25 5.31 -28.98
N VAL A 234 -11.25 5.71 -29.77
CA VAL A 234 -11.29 5.56 -31.21
C VAL A 234 -11.78 4.14 -31.46
N LEU A 235 -13.04 4.06 -31.85
CA LEU A 235 -13.63 2.88 -32.43
C LEU A 235 -12.81 2.65 -33.69
N SER A 236 -11.76 1.83 -33.61
CA SER A 236 -11.21 1.15 -34.76
C SER A 236 -12.41 0.47 -35.40
N LYS A 237 -12.90 1.03 -36.50
CA LYS A 237 -14.04 0.49 -37.24
C LYS A 237 -13.80 -1.01 -37.47
N PRO A 238 -14.83 -1.85 -37.33
CA PRO A 238 -14.71 -3.22 -37.77
C PRO A 238 -14.38 -3.20 -39.26
N GLU A 239 -13.34 -3.93 -39.63
CA GLU A 239 -12.85 -4.05 -40.99
C GLU A 239 -13.98 -4.57 -41.89
N ASP A 240 -14.29 -3.80 -42.93
CA ASP A 240 -15.23 -4.17 -43.99
C ASP A 240 -14.65 -5.37 -44.74
N GLY A 241 -15.40 -6.47 -44.75
CA GLY A 241 -14.94 -7.72 -45.35
C GLY A 241 -14.94 -7.66 -46.87
N ASP A 242 -13.83 -8.09 -47.50
CA ASP A 242 -13.92 -8.77 -48.79
C ASP A 242 -12.87 -9.90 -48.89
N LYS A 243 -13.40 -11.10 -49.06
CA LYS A 243 -12.86 -12.31 -49.71
C LYS A 243 -11.45 -12.85 -49.39
N ALA A 244 -11.46 -14.08 -48.86
CA ALA A 244 -10.41 -15.09 -48.94
C ALA A 244 -10.24 -15.66 -50.38
N PRO A 245 -9.36 -16.66 -50.67
CA PRO A 245 -8.18 -17.18 -49.95
C PRO A 245 -6.93 -17.38 -50.87
N THR A 246 -5.73 -17.62 -50.32
CA THR A 246 -4.77 -18.63 -50.84
C THR A 246 -3.63 -18.90 -49.86
N LYS A 247 -3.09 -20.12 -49.96
CA LYS A 247 -2.28 -20.91 -49.01
C LYS A 247 -0.77 -20.56 -48.99
N PRO A 248 0.02 -21.13 -48.03
CA PRO A 248 1.28 -20.58 -47.52
C PRO A 248 2.55 -21.20 -48.15
N LYS A 249 3.73 -20.58 -47.95
CA LYS A 249 5.06 -21.23 -48.04
C LYS A 249 6.23 -20.41 -47.45
N GLU A 250 7.01 -21.13 -46.62
CA GLU A 250 8.49 -21.19 -46.53
C GLU A 250 9.35 -20.00 -46.01
N SER A 251 9.83 -20.18 -44.77
CA SER A 251 11.24 -20.19 -44.28
C SER A 251 12.41 -19.59 -45.10
N ALA A 252 13.23 -18.75 -44.45
CA ALA A 252 14.72 -18.71 -44.49
C ALA A 252 15.24 -17.61 -43.52
N THR A 253 15.91 -17.91 -42.39
CA THR A 253 17.37 -18.01 -42.16
C THR A 253 18.25 -16.79 -42.50
N GLY A 254 19.05 -16.33 -41.52
CA GLY A 254 20.20 -15.42 -41.68
C GLY A 254 20.42 -14.51 -40.45
N VAL A 255 21.02 -14.96 -39.35
CA VAL A 255 22.48 -14.99 -39.04
C VAL A 255 23.17 -13.62 -38.99
N ALA A 256 23.51 -13.23 -37.76
CA ALA A 256 24.70 -12.52 -37.25
C ALA A 256 25.26 -11.26 -37.96
N ASN A 257 25.44 -10.17 -37.20
CA ASN A 257 26.78 -9.80 -36.74
C ASN A 257 26.82 -8.82 -35.56
N LYS A 258 27.80 -9.02 -34.67
CA LYS A 258 28.22 -8.15 -33.55
C LYS A 258 29.27 -7.11 -34.03
N PRO A 259 29.69 -6.12 -33.20
CA PRO A 259 30.28 -4.86 -33.62
C PRO A 259 31.82 -4.80 -33.56
N LYS A 260 32.41 -3.77 -34.19
CA LYS A 260 33.78 -3.24 -34.02
C LYS A 260 33.69 -1.71 -34.13
N ALA A 261 34.08 -0.88 -33.15
CA ALA A 261 35.38 -0.64 -32.53
C ALA A 261 36.20 0.50 -33.20
N LEU A 262 36.39 1.55 -32.39
CA LEU A 262 37.57 2.42 -32.20
C LEU A 262 37.94 3.59 -33.15
N ALA A 263 38.34 4.67 -32.43
CA ALA A 263 39.31 5.75 -32.74
C ALA A 263 38.78 6.92 -33.61
N SER A 264 39.08 8.20 -33.38
CA SER A 264 40.07 8.88 -32.52
C SER A 264 39.79 10.40 -32.41
N ALA A 265 40.29 10.97 -31.31
CA ALA A 265 40.67 12.36 -31.00
C ALA A 265 40.52 13.51 -32.03
N ALA A 266 40.02 14.66 -31.53
CA ALA A 266 40.59 15.98 -31.82
C ALA A 266 40.29 16.97 -30.68
N THR A 267 41.31 17.71 -30.28
CA THR A 267 41.36 18.69 -29.19
C THR A 267 41.22 20.11 -29.73
N SER A 268 40.49 21.01 -29.07
CA SER A 268 40.80 22.45 -29.08
C SER A 268 40.19 23.19 -27.88
N LYS A 269 40.98 24.12 -27.34
CA LYS A 269 40.77 24.99 -26.16
C LYS A 269 40.22 26.36 -26.58
N SER A 270 39.39 27.00 -25.75
CA SER A 270 39.43 28.44 -25.35
C SER A 270 38.18 28.79 -24.51
N LYS A 271 38.26 29.13 -23.21
CA LYS A 271 38.58 30.41 -22.51
C LYS A 271 37.42 31.45 -22.42
N GLY A 272 37.11 31.88 -21.19
CA GLY A 272 36.28 33.05 -20.80
C GLY A 272 34.80 32.70 -20.50
N GLN A 273 34.10 33.17 -19.46
CA GLN A 273 34.24 34.40 -18.67
C GLN A 273 33.39 34.34 -17.37
N SER A 274 33.91 35.04 -16.36
CA SER A 274 33.42 35.39 -15.02
C SER A 274 31.92 35.73 -14.84
N CYS A 275 31.33 35.33 -13.69
CA CYS A 275 30.30 36.09 -12.97
C CYS A 275 30.49 35.95 -11.46
N CYS A 276 30.87 37.03 -10.78
CA CYS A 276 30.78 37.19 -9.33
C CYS A 276 30.63 38.69 -9.01
N ALA A 277 29.43 39.13 -8.62
CA ALA A 277 29.17 40.38 -7.90
C ALA A 277 27.75 40.34 -7.34
N CYS A 278 27.63 40.35 -6.01
CA CYS A 278 26.58 41.04 -5.25
C CYS A 278 27.09 41.12 -3.79
N MET A 279 27.60 42.30 -3.46
CA MET A 279 27.55 42.87 -2.11
C MET A 279 26.16 43.48 -1.91
#